data_AF-A0A0G8F579-F1
#
_entry.id   AF-A0A0G8F579-F1
#
_cell.length_a   1.000
_cell.length_b   1.000
_cell.length_c   1.000
_cell.angle_alpha   90.00
_cell.angle_beta   90.00
_cell.angle_gamma   90.00
#
_symmetry.space_group_name_H-M   'P 1'
#
loop_
_entity.id
_entity.type
_entity.pdbx_description
1 polymer ?
#
loop_
_entity_poly.entity_id
_entity_poly.type
_entity_poly.pdbx_seq_one_letter_code
_entity_poly.pdbx_strand_id
1 'polypeptide(L)'
;MLTELIHFFEGNAYTYYFDLSLKETIRRHNTREKRHEFGEDSLQKWYNPHDTIEIARETIFTDTFTQKDIFDAILTDVAIKKQD
;
A
#
# COMPACT_ATOMS: atom_id res chain seq x y z
N MET A 1 3.58 6.95 15.19
CA MET A 1 2.77 5.72 15.16
C MET A 1 3.36 4.63 14.27
N LEU A 2 3.32 4.69 12.94
CA LEU A 2 3.89 3.61 12.09
C LEU A 2 5.42 3.51 12.21
N THR A 3 6.14 4.64 12.15
CA THR A 3 7.59 4.69 12.36
C THR A 3 8.01 4.15 13.74
N GLU A 4 7.20 4.41 14.77
CA GLU A 4 7.44 3.91 16.12
C GLU A 4 7.27 2.39 16.20
N LEU A 5 6.28 1.82 15.50
CA LEU A 5 6.12 0.37 15.40
C LEU A 5 7.32 -0.27 14.69
N ILE A 6 7.79 0.33 13.58
CA ILE A 6 8.98 -0.16 12.87
C ILE A 6 10.20 -0.15 13.79
N HIS A 7 10.39 0.93 14.56
CA HIS A 7 11.47 1.02 15.54
C HIS A 7 11.31 0.00 16.68
N PHE A 8 10.09 -0.22 17.17
CA PHE A 8 9.80 -1.21 18.22
C PHE A 8 10.18 -2.63 17.80
N PHE A 9 10.00 -2.97 16.52
CA PHE A 9 10.45 -4.25 15.95
C PHE A 9 11.90 -4.21 15.45
N GLU A 10 12.71 -3.25 15.89
CA GLU A 10 14.14 -3.13 15.51
C GLU A 10 14.35 -3.05 13.99
N GLY A 11 13.42 -2.42 13.27
CA GLY A 11 13.45 -2.33 11.81
C GLY A 11 13.09 -3.64 11.09
N ASN A 12 12.66 -4.69 11.82
CA ASN A 12 12.18 -5.95 11.25
C ASN A 12 10.75 -5.87 10.72
N ALA A 13 10.46 -4.83 9.95
CA ALA A 13 9.18 -4.64 9.28
C ALA A 13 9.41 -4.48 7.78
N TYR A 14 8.52 -5.09 6.99
CA TYR A 14 8.35 -4.74 5.58
C TYR A 14 7.20 -3.76 5.47
N THR A 15 7.39 -2.72 4.68
CA THR A 15 6.39 -1.66 4.50
C THR A 15 6.05 -1.51 3.03
N TYR A 16 4.75 -1.48 2.74
CA TYR A 16 4.22 -1.41 1.40
C TYR A 16 3.22 -0.27 1.32
N TYR A 17 3.50 0.72 0.47
CA TYR A 17 2.61 1.83 0.22
C TYR A 17 1.97 1.70 -1.17
N PHE A 18 0.64 1.81 -1.22
CA PHE A 18 -0.12 1.77 -2.46
C PHE A 18 -0.32 3.19 -2.98
N ASP A 19 0.63 3.67 -3.77
CA ASP A 19 0.56 4.97 -4.45
C ASP A 19 -0.29 4.87 -5.71
N LEU A 20 -1.58 4.57 -5.51
CA LEU A 20 -2.55 4.44 -6.58
C LEU A 20 -3.08 5.80 -6.97
N SER A 21 -3.29 6.02 -8.27
CA SER A 21 -3.94 7.26 -8.70
C SER A 21 -5.37 7.34 -8.15
N LEU A 22 -5.89 8.56 -8.01
CA LEU A 22 -7.30 8.77 -7.65
C LEU A 22 -8.24 8.03 -8.63
N LYS A 23 -7.89 8.01 -9.92
CA LYS A 23 -8.65 7.31 -10.96
C LYS A 23 -8.71 5.80 -10.69
N GLU A 24 -7.57 5.19 -10.36
CA GLU A 24 -7.51 3.76 -10.05
C GLU A 24 -8.22 3.44 -8.73
N THR A 25 -8.08 4.32 -7.72
CA THR A 25 -8.78 4.22 -6.44
C THR A 25 -10.29 4.22 -6.63
N ILE A 26 -10.83 5.14 -7.44
CA ILE A 26 -12.26 5.20 -7.78
C ILE A 26 -12.68 3.94 -8.54
N ARG A 27 -11.90 3.52 -9.56
CA ARG A 27 -12.22 2.32 -10.35
C ARG A 27 -12.34 1.08 -9.47
N ARG A 28 -11.42 0.87 -8.52
CA ARG A 28 -11.44 -0.26 -7.58
C ARG A 28 -12.54 -0.12 -6.52
N HIS A 29 -12.84 1.09 -6.06
CA HIS A 29 -13.93 1.32 -5.10
C HIS A 29 -15.29 0.89 -5.69
N ASN A 30 -15.52 1.21 -6.96
CA ASN A 30 -16.76 0.89 -7.65
C ASN A 30 -17.02 -0.61 -7.84
N THR A 31 -16.03 -1.48 -7.61
CA THR A 31 -16.19 -2.95 -7.63
C THR A 31 -16.48 -3.56 -6.26
N ARG A 32 -16.56 -2.75 -5.18
CA ARG A 32 -16.77 -3.21 -3.80
C ARG A 32 -18.14 -2.78 -3.28
N GLU A 33 -18.69 -3.53 -2.32
CA GLU A 33 -19.96 -3.18 -1.65
C GLU A 33 -19.95 -1.78 -1.02
N LYS A 34 -18.78 -1.33 -0.52
CA LYS A 34 -18.59 0.00 0.10
C LYS A 34 -18.93 1.18 -0.82
N ARG A 35 -19.04 0.98 -2.14
CA ARG A 35 -19.54 2.01 -3.06
C ARG A 35 -20.92 2.54 -2.70
N HIS A 36 -21.70 1.76 -1.94
CA HIS A 36 -23.02 2.14 -1.47
C HIS A 36 -22.98 3.01 -0.19
N GLU A 37 -21.84 3.09 0.49
CA GLU A 37 -21.66 3.89 1.72
C GLU A 37 -21.12 5.30 1.43
N PHE A 38 -20.22 5.43 0.47
CA PHE A 38 -19.62 6.71 0.08
C PHE A 38 -19.21 6.72 -1.40
N GLY A 39 -19.26 7.89 -2.02
CA GLY A 39 -19.01 8.09 -3.45
C GLY A 39 -17.68 8.77 -3.78
N GLU A 40 -17.50 9.07 -5.06
CA GLU A 40 -16.30 9.69 -5.62
C GLU A 40 -15.95 11.03 -4.97
N ASP A 41 -16.95 11.86 -4.65
CA ASP A 41 -16.76 13.15 -3.96
C ASP A 41 -16.05 13.00 -2.60
N SER A 42 -16.32 11.89 -1.89
CA SER A 42 -15.68 11.62 -0.61
C SER A 42 -14.25 11.15 -0.83
N LEU A 43 -14.04 10.24 -1.78
CA LEU A 43 -12.71 9.78 -2.16
C LEU A 43 -11.80 10.94 -2.58
N GLN A 44 -12.30 11.88 -3.39
CA GLN A 44 -11.52 13.04 -3.82
C GLN A 44 -11.12 13.95 -2.66
N LYS A 45 -11.98 14.11 -1.65
CA LYS A 45 -11.68 14.91 -0.45
C LYS A 45 -10.66 14.23 0.46
N TRP A 46 -10.66 12.90 0.52
CA TRP A 46 -9.75 12.13 1.38
C TRP A 46 -8.45 11.75 0.70
N TYR A 47 -8.39 11.83 -0.64
CA TYR A 47 -7.24 11.43 -1.41
C TYR A 47 -6.03 12.32 -1.11
N ASN A 48 -4.96 11.68 -0.63
CA ASN A 48 -3.68 12.30 -0.36
C ASN A 48 -2.60 11.57 -1.19
N PRO A 49 -2.15 12.13 -2.33
CA PRO A 49 -1.14 11.47 -3.15
C PRO A 49 0.22 11.48 -2.45
N HIS A 50 1.02 10.42 -2.66
CA HIS A 50 2.39 10.34 -2.15
C HIS A 50 2.51 10.52 -0.62
N ASP A 51 1.53 10.02 0.15
CA ASP A 51 1.53 10.04 1.62
C ASP A 51 2.44 8.95 2.21
N THR A 52 3.70 8.96 1.78
CA THR A 52 4.72 8.00 2.17
C THR A 52 5.29 8.35 3.54
N ILE A 53 5.89 7.37 4.22
CA ILE A 53 6.53 7.57 5.53
C ILE A 53 8.06 7.76 5.42
N GLU A 54 8.59 7.78 4.19
CA GLU A 54 9.99 8.11 3.84
C GLU A 54 11.04 7.25 4.56
N ILE A 55 10.77 5.94 4.70
CA ILE A 55 11.72 5.01 5.32
C ILE A 55 12.47 4.16 4.29
N ALA A 56 13.65 3.68 4.65
CA ALA A 56 14.55 2.96 3.75
C ALA A 56 14.01 1.63 3.16
N ARG A 57 12.94 1.05 3.72
CA ARG A 57 12.33 -0.22 3.26
C ARG A 57 10.87 -0.08 2.83
N GLU A 58 10.48 1.11 2.42
CA GLU A 58 9.15 1.36 1.86
C GLU A 58 9.11 0.99 0.37
N THR A 59 8.40 -0.09 0.06
CA THR A 59 8.13 -0.50 -1.32
C THR A 59 6.86 0.19 -1.80
N ILE A 60 6.94 0.85 -2.95
CA ILE A 60 5.82 1.58 -3.55
C ILE A 60 5.19 0.76 -4.67
N PHE A 61 3.88 0.50 -4.55
CA PHE A 61 3.08 -0.12 -5.60
C PHE A 61 2.18 0.91 -6.26
N THR A 62 2.32 1.05 -7.57
CA THR A 62 1.53 1.98 -8.39
C THR A 62 0.49 1.23 -9.23
N ASP A 63 -0.29 1.99 -10.01
CA ASP A 63 -1.30 1.48 -10.94
C ASP A 63 -0.76 0.46 -11.96
N THR A 64 0.55 0.44 -12.23
CA THR A 64 1.16 -0.46 -13.21
C THR A 64 1.38 -1.87 -12.68
N PHE A 65 1.31 -2.08 -11.36
CA PHE A 65 1.54 -3.38 -10.77
C PHE A 65 0.29 -4.25 -10.85
N THR A 66 0.46 -5.47 -11.33
CA THR A 66 -0.57 -6.50 -11.22
C THR A 66 -0.58 -7.09 -9.82
N GLN A 67 -1.68 -7.77 -9.48
CA GLN A 67 -1.76 -8.52 -8.22
C GLN A 67 -0.65 -9.59 -8.11
N LYS A 68 -0.25 -10.20 -9.24
CA LYS A 68 0.84 -11.17 -9.27
C LYS A 68 2.18 -10.51 -8.95
N ASP A 69 2.46 -9.33 -9.52
CA ASP A 69 3.71 -8.60 -9.25
C ASP A 69 3.83 -8.23 -7.77
N ILE A 70 2.73 -7.74 -7.18
CA ILE A 70 2.67 -7.41 -5.75
C ILE A 70 2.89 -8.67 -4.89
N PHE A 71 2.21 -9.77 -5.24
CA PHE A 71 2.33 -11.04 -4.51
C PHE A 71 3.75 -11.58 -4.55
N ASP A 72 4.36 -11.60 -5.74
CA ASP A 72 5.73 -12.08 -5.91
C ASP A 72 6.72 -11.21 -5.14
N ALA A 73 6.57 -9.88 -5.17
CA ALA A 73 7.42 -8.96 -4.40
C ALA A 73 7.35 -9.24 -2.88
N ILE A 74 6.14 -9.34 -2.33
CA ILE A 74 5.94 -9.64 -0.90
C ILE A 74 6.48 -11.02 -0.54
N LEU A 75 6.27 -12.03 -1.40
CA LEU A 75 6.82 -13.36 -1.17
C LEU A 75 8.34 -13.38 -1.18
N THR A 76 8.98 -12.67 -2.11
CA THR A 76 10.45 -12.57 -2.16
C THR A 76 10.99 -11.96 -0.88
N ASP A 77 10.42 -10.85 -0.42
CA ASP A 77 10.83 -10.19 0.83
C ASP A 77 10.76 -11.13 2.03
N VAL A 78 9.65 -11.87 2.18
CA VAL A 78 9.44 -12.79 3.30
C VAL A 78 10.25 -14.07 3.19
N ALA A 79 10.45 -14.60 1.97
CA ALA A 79 11.19 -15.84 1.74
C ALA A 79 12.70 -15.67 1.96
N ILE A 80 13.27 -14.51 1.63
CA ILE A 80 14.70 -14.21 1.88
C ILE A 80 15.02 -14.29 3.38
N LYS A 81 14.08 -13.89 4.25
CA LYS A 81 14.24 -13.99 5.71
C LYS A 81 14.23 -15.41 6.28
N LYS A 82 13.83 -16.42 5.51
CA LYS A 82 13.70 -17.80 5.99
C LYS A 82 15.00 -18.61 5.90
N GLN A 83 16.08 -18.02 5.36
CA GLN A 83 17.40 -18.65 5.21
C GLN A 83 18.41 -18.25 6.29
N ASP A 84 18.03 -17.36 7.21
CA ASP A 84 18.74 -17.05 8.46
C ASP A 84 18.07 -17.76 9.65
#